data_AF-A0A5C6BSZ4-F1
#
_entry.id   AF-A0A5C6BSZ4-F1
#
_cell.length_a   1.000
_cell.length_b   1.000
_cell.length_c   1.000
_cell.angle_alpha   90.00
_cell.angle_beta   90.00
_cell.angle_gamma   90.00
#
_symmetry.space_group_name_H-M   'P 1'
#
loop_
_entity.id
_entity.type
_entity.pdbx_description
1 polymer ?
#
loop_
_entity_poly.entity_id
_entity_poly.type
_entity_poly.pdbx_seq_one_letter_code
_entity_poly.pdbx_strand_id
1 'polypeptide(L)'
;MSPKTTILFPGALLVLLVIGGICLWGLSALFRRFGIGKTLLAAVLLLPAIAVGTILLSLVSYRSQGVNVQMAHESQQRAILQQHEAIQAQHRAIQEHAEQLRYTADASIEHTHRMVERHAESLASPPSEQVQPLLEPQPNTAAQNHSASTSVHVGTNHIQRNHDWMFLATLAVVAMLVLSGMIGTSVYLAAQGGTLQWGAVGSKLLSIAWVVPILVIAAIPMYMIANKLVGWTFPDFASQTVTVGILTLEDVDHHATTGDLPDWVQAPQQNDGQTRVVVVSSNFSPAVDASDTDRAISIAQNEVYEEAAQQIRAYFGETYPVQNNWPIPDEIVRRAMGKVHLLEKDVDGGGKVYRRFAQVNLTPGIRQRLLPQWKTATTQNRLWTLCAGLGLLTLLLGTTAGYLRLDRMTDGAYRGRLKLASLSVITAVALVTGMFVS
;
A
#
# COMPACT_ATOMS: atom_id res chain seq x y z
N MET A 1 0.64 -16.91 -20.86
CA MET A 1 2.10 -16.99 -20.62
C MET A 1 2.77 -17.64 -21.82
N SER A 2 3.81 -17.02 -22.39
CA SER A 2 4.54 -17.55 -23.53
C SER A 2 5.32 -18.82 -23.12
N PRO A 3 5.25 -19.94 -23.85
CA PRO A 3 5.91 -21.20 -23.50
C PRO A 3 7.45 -21.15 -23.50
N LYS A 4 8.07 -20.01 -23.83
CA LYS A 4 9.52 -19.86 -23.94
C LYS A 4 10.25 -19.61 -22.62
N THR A 5 9.57 -19.18 -21.54
CA THR A 5 10.24 -18.90 -20.25
C THR A 5 10.49 -20.13 -19.37
N THR A 6 9.82 -21.26 -19.64
CA THR A 6 9.94 -22.47 -18.79
C THR A 6 11.29 -23.18 -18.94
N ILE A 7 12.01 -22.99 -20.05
CA ILE A 7 13.27 -23.70 -20.34
C ILE A 7 14.50 -22.97 -19.77
N LEU A 8 14.40 -21.68 -19.47
CA LEU A 8 15.53 -20.88 -18.96
C LEU A 8 15.89 -21.17 -17.49
N PHE A 9 14.94 -21.67 -16.71
CA PHE A 9 15.13 -21.90 -15.27
C PHE A 9 16.09 -23.05 -14.91
N PRO A 10 16.02 -24.24 -15.52
CA PRO A 10 16.97 -25.32 -15.22
C PRO A 10 18.41 -24.95 -15.61
N GLY A 11 18.59 -24.18 -16.70
CA GLY A 11 19.91 -23.69 -17.12
C GLY A 11 20.54 -22.75 -16.08
N ALA A 12 19.79 -21.76 -15.59
CA ALA A 12 20.27 -20.84 -14.57
C ALA A 12 20.61 -21.54 -13.24
N LEU A 13 19.83 -22.54 -12.84
CA LEU A 13 20.07 -23.34 -11.64
C LEU A 13 21.35 -24.17 -11.76
N LEU A 14 21.60 -24.75 -12.95
CA LEU A 14 22.80 -25.53 -13.23
C LEU A 14 24.06 -24.65 -13.22
N VAL A 15 23.97 -23.44 -13.80
CA VAL A 15 25.06 -22.44 -13.74
C VAL A 15 25.35 -22.03 -12.30
N LEU A 16 24.32 -21.78 -11.49
CA LEU A 16 24.49 -21.46 -10.06
C LEU A 16 25.12 -22.61 -9.27
N LEU A 17 24.75 -23.86 -9.55
CA LEU A 17 25.37 -25.04 -8.93
C LEU A 17 26.84 -25.19 -9.32
N VAL A 18 27.19 -24.95 -10.59
CA VAL A 18 28.57 -25.01 -11.06
C VAL A 18 29.42 -23.91 -10.43
N ILE A 19 28.92 -22.66 -10.41
CA ILE A 19 29.61 -21.53 -9.76
C ILE A 19 29.75 -21.79 -8.26
N GLY A 20 28.70 -22.28 -7.60
CA GLY A 20 28.71 -22.65 -6.19
C GLY A 20 29.74 -23.75 -5.88
N GLY A 21 29.82 -24.77 -6.73
CA GLY A 21 30.81 -25.85 -6.62
C GLY A 21 32.25 -25.36 -6.77
N ILE A 22 32.53 -24.48 -7.74
CA ILE A 22 33.85 -23.88 -7.95
C ILE A 22 34.25 -23.01 -6.76
N CYS A 23 33.33 -22.20 -6.24
CA CYS A 23 33.56 -21.39 -5.04
C CYS A 23 33.82 -22.26 -3.80
N LEU A 24 33.05 -23.33 -3.60
CA LEU A 24 33.27 -24.28 -2.50
C LEU A 24 34.64 -24.95 -2.59
N TRP A 25 35.04 -25.33 -3.81
CA TRP A 25 36.33 -25.97 -4.05
C TRP A 25 37.50 -25.01 -3.76
N GLY A 26 37.39 -23.76 -4.23
CA GLY A 26 38.35 -22.71 -3.91
C GLY A 26 38.44 -22.41 -2.41
N LEU A 27 37.30 -22.35 -1.71
CA LEU A 27 37.25 -22.18 -0.26
C LEU A 27 37.96 -23.34 0.44
N SER A 28 37.65 -24.59 0.07
CA SER A 28 38.25 -25.80 0.65
C SER A 28 39.78 -25.81 0.54
N ALA A 29 40.31 -25.43 -0.63
CA ALA A 29 41.75 -25.30 -0.85
C ALA A 29 42.37 -24.21 0.05
N LEU A 30 41.67 -23.08 0.22
CA LEU A 30 42.11 -21.98 1.07
C LEU A 30 42.15 -22.40 2.55
N PHE A 31 41.11 -23.07 3.03
CA PHE A 31 41.02 -23.55 4.42
C PHE A 31 42.07 -24.61 4.78
N ARG A 32 42.42 -25.52 3.83
CA ARG A 32 43.53 -26.46 4.05
C ARG A 32 44.86 -25.75 4.32
N ARG A 33 45.07 -24.59 3.70
CA ARG A 33 46.29 -23.79 3.88
C ARG A 33 46.38 -23.12 5.25
N PHE A 34 45.27 -22.98 5.96
CA PHE A 34 45.21 -22.35 7.28
C PHE A 34 45.13 -23.35 8.45
N GLY A 35 45.20 -24.67 8.20
CA GLY A 35 45.18 -25.68 9.26
C GLY A 35 43.85 -25.76 10.03
N ILE A 36 42.77 -25.23 9.46
CA ILE A 36 41.44 -25.25 10.09
C ILE A 36 40.93 -26.69 10.11
N GLY A 37 40.55 -27.17 11.29
CA GLY A 37 40.12 -28.55 11.50
C GLY A 37 38.96 -28.96 10.60
N LYS A 38 39.00 -30.20 10.09
CA LYS A 38 38.00 -30.75 9.14
C LYS A 38 36.55 -30.64 9.64
N THR A 39 36.35 -30.66 10.95
CA THR A 39 35.03 -30.51 11.60
C THR A 39 34.45 -29.10 11.45
N LEU A 40 35.29 -28.06 11.58
CA LEU A 40 34.86 -26.67 11.43
C LEU A 40 34.60 -26.33 9.95
N LEU A 41 35.39 -26.91 9.04
CA LEU A 41 35.12 -26.85 7.61
C LEU A 41 33.76 -27.48 7.26
N ALA A 42 33.47 -28.67 7.79
CA ALA A 42 32.20 -29.36 7.54
C ALA A 42 31.00 -28.54 8.03
N ALA A 43 31.11 -27.93 9.22
CA ALA A 43 30.05 -27.05 9.76
C ALA A 43 29.83 -25.79 8.91
N VAL A 44 30.91 -25.14 8.46
CA VAL A 44 30.84 -23.94 7.60
C VAL A 44 30.29 -24.26 6.22
N LEU A 45 30.58 -25.45 5.68
CA LEU A 45 30.05 -25.90 4.38
C LEU A 45 28.57 -26.34 4.46
N LEU A 46 28.07 -26.72 5.64
CA LEU A 46 26.68 -27.14 5.83
C LEU A 46 25.69 -25.96 5.78
N LEU A 47 26.12 -24.78 6.24
CA LEU A 47 25.31 -23.55 6.23
C LEU A 47 24.79 -23.14 4.83
N PRO A 48 25.64 -23.02 3.79
CA PRO A 48 25.15 -22.70 2.44
C PRO A 48 24.29 -23.82 1.85
N ALA A 49 24.55 -25.08 2.17
CA ALA A 49 23.71 -26.20 1.71
C ALA A 49 22.30 -26.13 2.31
N ILE A 50 22.17 -25.81 3.60
CA ILE A 50 20.88 -25.57 4.27
C ILE A 50 20.19 -24.35 3.64
N ALA A 51 20.91 -23.25 3.38
CA ALA A 51 20.36 -22.05 2.76
C ALA A 51 19.83 -22.31 1.33
N VAL A 52 20.56 -23.07 0.52
CA VAL A 52 20.09 -23.47 -0.82
C VAL A 52 18.86 -24.39 -0.71
N GLY A 53 18.85 -25.31 0.26
CA GLY A 53 17.71 -26.18 0.54
C GLY A 53 16.44 -25.41 0.92
N THR A 54 16.55 -24.40 1.78
CA THR A 54 15.40 -23.55 2.19
C THR A 54 14.90 -22.65 1.06
N ILE A 55 15.80 -22.14 0.20
CA ILE A 55 15.43 -21.38 -1.01
C ILE A 55 14.68 -22.28 -1.99
N LEU A 56 15.16 -23.50 -2.25
CA LEU A 56 14.49 -24.47 -3.12
C LEU A 56 13.10 -24.85 -2.58
N LEU A 57 12.99 -25.09 -1.27
CA LEU A 57 11.70 -25.40 -0.65
C LEU A 57 10.71 -24.23 -0.78
N SER A 58 11.20 -22.99 -0.62
CA SER A 58 10.40 -21.77 -0.81
C SER A 58 9.95 -21.60 -2.26
N LEU A 59 10.81 -21.89 -3.23
CA LEU A 59 10.47 -21.85 -4.65
C LEU A 59 9.43 -22.91 -5.05
N VAL A 60 9.54 -24.13 -4.51
CA VAL A 60 8.55 -25.19 -4.72
C VAL A 60 7.20 -24.79 -4.12
N SER A 61 7.20 -24.22 -2.91
CA SER A 61 5.99 -23.69 -2.27
C SER A 61 5.37 -22.53 -3.06
N TYR A 62 6.19 -21.66 -3.65
CA TYR A 62 5.72 -20.53 -4.47
C TYR A 62 5.06 -21.02 -5.77
N ARG A 63 5.63 -22.05 -6.41
CA ARG A 63 5.06 -22.62 -7.63
C ARG A 63 3.70 -23.29 -7.39
N SER A 64 3.56 -23.97 -6.25
CA SER A 64 2.27 -24.54 -5.81
C SER A 64 1.18 -23.48 -5.67
N GLN A 65 1.53 -22.29 -5.15
CA GLN A 65 0.57 -21.18 -5.01
C GLN A 65 0.15 -20.57 -6.35
N GLY A 66 1.04 -20.53 -7.36
CA GLY A 66 0.74 -19.94 -8.66
C GLY A 66 -0.42 -20.62 -9.41
N VAL A 67 -0.54 -21.95 -9.32
CA VAL A 67 -1.62 -22.71 -10.00
C VAL A 67 -3.00 -22.37 -9.42
N ASN A 68 -3.08 -22.19 -8.10
CA ASN A 68 -4.34 -21.80 -7.44
C ASN A 68 -4.74 -20.35 -7.76
N VAL A 69 -3.77 -19.44 -7.91
CA VAL A 69 -4.04 -18.05 -8.28
C VAL A 69 -4.58 -17.94 -9.71
N GLN A 70 -4.09 -18.78 -10.63
CA GLN A 70 -4.55 -18.76 -12.02
C GLN A 70 -6.01 -19.22 -12.14
N MET A 71 -6.40 -20.30 -11.46
CA MET A 71 -7.81 -20.73 -11.39
C MET A 71 -8.71 -19.68 -10.73
N ALA A 72 -8.24 -19.04 -9.66
CA ALA A 72 -8.98 -17.95 -9.02
C ALA A 72 -9.19 -16.77 -9.99
N HIS A 73 -8.18 -16.39 -10.76
CA HIS A 73 -8.28 -15.29 -11.72
C HIS A 73 -9.23 -15.61 -12.89
N GLU A 74 -9.23 -16.84 -13.39
CA GLU A 74 -10.18 -17.27 -14.42
C GLU A 74 -11.63 -17.28 -13.89
N SER A 75 -11.82 -17.72 -12.65
CA SER A 75 -13.15 -17.67 -12.00
C SER A 75 -13.64 -16.24 -11.81
N GLN A 76 -12.75 -15.33 -11.41
CA GLN A 76 -13.06 -13.91 -11.25
C GLN A 76 -13.37 -13.22 -12.59
N GLN A 77 -12.63 -13.56 -13.65
CA GLN A 77 -12.93 -13.04 -15.00
C GLN A 77 -14.29 -13.51 -15.50
N ARG A 78 -14.67 -14.78 -15.26
CA ARG A 78 -16.01 -15.28 -15.61
C ARG A 78 -17.10 -14.55 -14.83
N ALA A 79 -16.90 -14.30 -13.54
CA ALA A 79 -17.84 -13.53 -12.72
C ALA A 79 -18.00 -12.08 -13.22
N ILE A 80 -16.91 -11.43 -13.61
CA ILE A 80 -16.95 -10.06 -14.18
C ILE A 80 -17.70 -10.05 -15.52
N LEU A 81 -17.47 -11.03 -16.40
CA LEU A 81 -18.19 -11.13 -17.66
C LEU A 81 -19.69 -11.36 -17.45
N GLN A 82 -20.07 -12.25 -16.53
CA GLN A 82 -21.47 -12.47 -16.17
C GLN A 82 -22.13 -11.21 -15.60
N GLN A 83 -21.42 -10.46 -14.75
CA GLN A 83 -21.90 -9.20 -14.23
C GLN A 83 -22.08 -8.15 -15.33
N HIS A 84 -21.16 -8.10 -16.29
CA HIS A 84 -21.27 -7.18 -17.43
C HIS A 84 -22.46 -7.53 -18.33
N GLU A 85 -22.68 -8.82 -18.61
CA GLU A 85 -23.87 -9.29 -19.35
C GLU A 85 -25.17 -8.93 -18.62
N ALA A 86 -25.22 -9.08 -17.30
CA ALA A 86 -26.38 -8.70 -16.49
C ALA A 86 -26.68 -7.19 -16.56
N ILE A 87 -25.64 -6.35 -16.48
CA ILE A 87 -25.77 -4.89 -16.59
C ILE A 87 -26.25 -4.49 -18.00
N GLN A 88 -25.74 -5.15 -19.03
CA GLN A 88 -26.20 -4.91 -20.42
C GLN A 88 -27.66 -5.33 -20.61
N ALA A 89 -28.07 -6.47 -20.04
CA ALA A 89 -29.46 -6.92 -20.08
C ALA A 89 -30.39 -5.92 -19.37
N GLN A 90 -29.97 -5.39 -18.22
CA GLN A 90 -30.71 -4.35 -17.51
C GLN A 90 -30.82 -3.05 -18.32
N HIS A 91 -29.75 -2.64 -19.01
CA HIS A 91 -29.79 -1.47 -19.90
C HIS A 91 -30.79 -1.65 -21.04
N ARG A 92 -30.85 -2.84 -21.67
CA ARG A 92 -31.84 -3.13 -22.71
C ARG A 92 -33.27 -3.07 -22.18
N ALA A 93 -33.52 -3.66 -21.02
CA ALA A 93 -34.85 -3.59 -20.39
C ALA A 93 -35.28 -2.14 -20.07
N ILE A 94 -34.35 -1.30 -19.62
CA ILE A 94 -34.62 0.14 -19.38
C ILE A 94 -34.93 0.86 -20.70
N GLN A 95 -34.20 0.55 -21.78
CA GLN A 95 -34.46 1.14 -23.09
C GLN A 95 -35.83 0.73 -23.64
N GLU A 96 -36.19 -0.56 -23.56
CA GLU A 96 -37.50 -1.07 -23.98
C GLU A 96 -38.63 -0.40 -23.18
N HIS A 97 -38.47 -0.25 -21.86
CA HIS A 97 -39.45 0.44 -21.02
C HIS A 97 -39.57 1.94 -21.38
N ALA A 98 -38.45 2.59 -21.70
CA ALA A 98 -38.47 3.99 -22.14
C ALA A 98 -39.18 4.16 -23.50
N GLU A 99 -39.03 3.21 -24.42
CA GLU A 99 -39.75 3.21 -25.70
C GLU A 99 -41.25 2.96 -25.52
N GLN A 100 -41.64 2.04 -24.62
CA GLN A 100 -43.05 1.84 -24.27
C GLN A 100 -43.67 3.11 -23.68
N LEU A 101 -42.96 3.79 -22.78
CA LEU A 101 -43.43 5.06 -22.22
C LEU A 101 -43.62 6.12 -23.32
N ARG A 102 -42.70 6.23 -24.29
CA ARG A 102 -42.85 7.13 -25.43
C ARG A 102 -44.09 6.79 -26.26
N TYR A 103 -44.31 5.52 -26.60
CA TYR A 103 -45.48 5.10 -27.37
C TYR A 103 -46.80 5.41 -26.63
N THR A 104 -46.86 5.19 -25.31
CA THR A 104 -48.04 5.53 -24.52
C THR A 104 -48.28 7.04 -24.41
N ALA A 105 -47.21 7.83 -24.33
CA ALA A 105 -47.29 9.28 -24.32
C ALA A 105 -47.82 9.82 -25.66
N ASP A 106 -47.31 9.32 -26.78
CA ASP A 106 -47.75 9.71 -28.12
C ASP A 106 -49.24 9.36 -28.36
N ALA A 107 -49.67 8.16 -27.93
CA ALA A 107 -51.07 7.75 -28.00
C ALA A 107 -51.99 8.65 -27.14
N SER A 108 -51.52 9.07 -25.96
CA SER A 108 -52.25 10.00 -25.09
C SER A 108 -52.35 11.41 -25.72
N ILE A 109 -51.28 11.88 -26.36
CA ILE A 109 -51.28 13.16 -27.08
C ILE A 109 -52.27 13.10 -28.26
N GLU A 110 -52.24 12.03 -29.05
CA GLU A 110 -53.16 11.85 -30.18
C GLU A 110 -54.63 11.77 -29.71
N HIS A 111 -54.91 11.04 -28.63
CA HIS A 111 -56.24 10.98 -28.04
C HIS A 111 -56.73 12.38 -27.59
N THR A 112 -55.85 13.16 -26.96
CA THR A 112 -56.15 14.53 -26.54
C THR A 112 -56.43 15.43 -27.73
N HIS A 113 -55.63 15.33 -28.81
CA HIS A 113 -55.86 16.06 -30.05
C HIS A 113 -57.23 15.75 -30.67
N ARG A 114 -57.61 14.45 -30.74
CA ARG A 114 -58.93 14.03 -31.25
C ARG A 114 -60.10 14.50 -30.38
N MET A 115 -59.91 14.67 -29.08
CA MET A 115 -60.94 15.27 -28.21
C MET A 115 -61.08 16.77 -28.46
N VAL A 116 -59.97 17.49 -28.62
CA VAL A 116 -59.97 18.92 -28.94
C VAL A 116 -60.64 19.18 -30.29
N GLU A 117 -60.32 18.37 -31.31
CA GLU A 117 -60.91 18.47 -32.65
C GLU A 117 -62.43 18.22 -32.61
N ARG A 118 -62.89 17.18 -31.90
CA ARG A 118 -64.33 16.94 -31.68
C ARG A 118 -65.01 18.07 -30.93
N HIS A 119 -64.36 18.69 -29.95
CA HIS A 119 -64.89 19.86 -29.27
C HIS A 119 -64.99 21.07 -30.19
N ALA A 120 -63.97 21.31 -31.02
CA ALA A 120 -63.98 22.39 -32.01
C ALA A 120 -65.11 22.21 -33.04
N GLU A 121 -65.35 20.98 -33.51
CA GLU A 121 -66.48 20.65 -34.39
C GLU A 121 -67.84 20.86 -33.69
N SER A 122 -67.95 20.52 -32.39
CA SER A 122 -69.18 20.76 -31.63
C SER A 122 -69.47 22.26 -31.45
N LEU A 123 -68.43 23.08 -31.31
CA LEU A 123 -68.54 24.54 -31.19
C LEU A 123 -68.83 25.23 -32.54
N ALA A 124 -68.48 24.59 -33.66
CA ALA A 124 -68.84 25.05 -35.00
C ALA A 124 -70.32 24.76 -35.36
N SER A 125 -71.05 24.02 -34.51
CA SER A 125 -72.50 23.85 -34.65
C SER A 125 -73.23 25.09 -34.10
N PRO A 126 -74.20 25.67 -34.83
CA PRO A 126 -74.86 26.91 -34.45
C PRO A 126 -75.58 26.78 -33.09
N PRO A 127 -75.42 27.76 -32.19
CA PRO A 127 -75.91 27.67 -30.82
C PRO A 127 -77.43 27.72 -30.79
N SER A 128 -78.03 26.66 -30.25
CA SER A 128 -79.40 26.71 -29.74
C SER A 128 -79.35 27.46 -28.41
N GLU A 129 -79.94 28.64 -28.41
CA GLU A 129 -80.02 29.62 -27.33
C GLU A 129 -80.58 29.01 -26.04
N GLN A 130 -79.75 28.84 -25.00
CA GLN A 130 -80.21 28.74 -23.62
C GLN A 130 -79.19 29.35 -22.65
N VAL A 131 -79.66 30.41 -21.98
CA VAL A 131 -78.97 31.30 -21.07
C VAL A 131 -78.97 30.72 -19.65
N GLN A 132 -77.82 30.68 -18.97
CA GLN A 132 -77.74 30.76 -17.50
C GLN A 132 -76.34 31.16 -16.98
N PRO A 133 -76.25 31.79 -15.78
CA PRO A 133 -75.16 32.70 -15.43
C PRO A 133 -74.06 32.12 -14.52
N LEU A 134 -72.84 32.57 -14.83
CA LEU A 134 -71.76 33.07 -13.95
C LEU A 134 -71.65 32.57 -12.50
N LEU A 135 -70.61 31.78 -12.21
CA LEU A 135 -69.98 31.69 -10.88
C LEU A 135 -68.45 31.48 -11.00
N GLU A 136 -67.71 32.22 -10.17
CA GLU A 136 -66.25 32.24 -9.93
C GLU A 136 -65.54 30.88 -9.84
N PRO A 137 -64.21 30.81 -10.10
CA PRO A 137 -63.30 30.58 -8.97
C PRO A 137 -61.89 31.21 -9.04
N GLN A 138 -61.21 31.08 -7.91
CA GLN A 138 -59.97 31.71 -7.43
C GLN A 138 -58.68 30.86 -7.79
N PRO A 139 -57.49 31.01 -7.15
CA PRO A 139 -56.19 31.28 -7.80
C PRO A 139 -55.13 30.15 -7.65
N ASN A 140 -53.88 30.47 -8.03
CA ASN A 140 -52.59 29.84 -7.68
C ASN A 140 -52.02 28.78 -8.65
N THR A 141 -51.04 29.20 -9.45
CA THR A 141 -50.06 28.30 -10.08
C THR A 141 -48.68 28.52 -9.46
N ALA A 142 -48.16 27.44 -8.89
CA ALA A 142 -46.92 27.34 -8.16
C ALA A 142 -45.68 27.53 -9.06
N ALA A 143 -44.68 28.23 -8.53
CA ALA A 143 -43.34 28.33 -9.08
C ALA A 143 -42.60 27.00 -8.93
N GLN A 144 -42.16 26.44 -10.06
CA GLN A 144 -41.38 25.21 -10.13
C GLN A 144 -39.89 25.59 -10.25
N ASN A 145 -39.16 25.49 -9.14
CA ASN A 145 -37.72 25.74 -9.08
C ASN A 145 -36.95 24.56 -9.67
N HIS A 146 -36.22 24.80 -10.76
CA HIS A 146 -35.22 23.87 -11.29
C HIS A 146 -33.89 24.05 -10.53
N SER A 147 -33.55 23.07 -9.70
CA SER A 147 -32.23 22.98 -9.04
C SER A 147 -31.23 22.34 -9.99
N ALA A 148 -30.32 23.13 -10.54
CA ALA A 148 -29.17 22.66 -11.29
C ALA A 148 -28.07 22.17 -10.33
N SER A 149 -27.78 20.87 -10.36
CA SER A 149 -26.68 20.25 -9.64
C SER A 149 -25.35 20.55 -10.34
N THR A 150 -24.60 21.53 -9.83
CA THR A 150 -23.24 21.85 -10.30
C THR A 150 -22.24 20.96 -9.57
N SER A 151 -21.69 19.96 -10.26
CA SER A 151 -20.59 19.14 -9.74
C SER A 151 -19.29 19.94 -9.75
N VAL A 152 -18.81 20.35 -8.57
CA VAL A 152 -17.49 21.00 -8.40
C VAL A 152 -16.40 19.94 -8.40
N HIS A 153 -15.55 19.94 -9.43
CA HIS A 153 -14.33 19.15 -9.45
C HIS A 153 -13.24 19.87 -8.65
N VAL A 154 -12.99 19.39 -7.43
CA VAL A 154 -11.87 19.82 -6.59
C VAL A 154 -10.58 19.19 -7.11
N GLY A 155 -9.71 20.00 -7.73
CA GLY A 155 -8.40 19.60 -8.19
C GLY A 155 -7.41 19.47 -7.04
N THR A 156 -6.94 18.25 -6.77
CA THR A 156 -5.86 17.98 -5.82
C THR A 156 -4.50 18.17 -6.48
N ASN A 157 -3.98 19.40 -6.46
CA ASN A 157 -2.59 19.71 -6.84
C ASN A 157 -1.83 20.19 -5.60
N HIS A 158 -1.18 19.29 -4.84
CA HIS A 158 -0.09 19.67 -3.91
C HIS A 158 0.63 18.47 -3.25
N ILE A 159 1.21 17.52 -4.00
CA ILE A 159 2.20 16.58 -3.40
C ILE A 159 3.30 16.24 -4.42
N GLN A 160 4.26 17.14 -4.66
CA GLN A 160 5.41 16.83 -5.52
C GLN A 160 6.76 17.41 -5.04
N ARG A 161 6.84 18.03 -3.85
CA ARG A 161 8.04 18.78 -3.41
C ARG A 161 9.02 18.03 -2.51
N ASN A 162 8.75 16.77 -2.13
CA ASN A 162 9.59 16.05 -1.16
C ASN A 162 10.60 15.05 -1.77
N HIS A 163 10.63 14.86 -3.09
CA HIS A 163 11.54 13.91 -3.74
C HIS A 163 13.01 14.37 -3.78
N ASP A 164 13.29 15.68 -3.72
CA ASP A 164 14.66 16.21 -3.95
C ASP A 164 15.63 15.98 -2.78
N TRP A 165 15.15 15.98 -1.53
CA TRP A 165 16.01 15.88 -0.35
C TRP A 165 16.59 14.47 -0.12
N MET A 166 15.87 13.42 -0.51
CA MET A 166 16.35 12.03 -0.34
C MET A 166 17.34 11.60 -1.43
N PHE A 167 17.21 12.16 -2.64
CA PHE A 167 18.23 12.00 -3.68
C PHE A 167 19.56 12.61 -3.20
N LEU A 168 19.52 13.82 -2.62
CA LEU A 168 20.69 14.49 -2.05
C LEU A 168 21.33 13.69 -0.89
N ALA A 169 20.53 13.08 0.00
CA ALA A 169 21.05 12.27 1.10
C ALA A 169 21.74 10.98 0.62
N THR A 170 21.15 10.27 -0.35
CA THR A 170 21.73 9.05 -0.92
C THR A 170 23.03 9.37 -1.67
N LEU A 171 23.03 10.46 -2.43
CA LEU A 171 24.20 10.95 -3.16
C LEU A 171 25.30 11.41 -2.20
N ALA A 172 24.95 12.01 -1.06
CA ALA A 172 25.89 12.36 0.01
C ALA A 172 26.53 11.13 0.68
N VAL A 173 25.79 10.05 0.92
CA VAL A 173 26.34 8.80 1.49
C VAL A 173 27.31 8.13 0.51
N VAL A 174 26.93 8.04 -0.78
CA VAL A 174 27.83 7.53 -1.82
C VAL A 174 29.07 8.40 -1.95
N ALA A 175 28.91 9.73 -1.95
CA ALA A 175 30.02 10.67 -1.98
C ALA A 175 30.95 10.49 -0.78
N MET A 176 30.41 10.32 0.44
CA MET A 176 31.21 10.06 1.64
C MET A 176 31.98 8.74 1.59
N LEU A 177 31.37 7.67 1.06
CA LEU A 177 32.06 6.38 0.88
C LEU A 177 33.21 6.49 -0.12
N VAL A 178 33.00 7.20 -1.23
CA VAL A 178 34.05 7.47 -2.22
C VAL A 178 35.16 8.33 -1.61
N LEU A 179 34.80 9.40 -0.88
CA LEU A 179 35.76 10.29 -0.23
C LEU A 179 36.58 9.57 0.84
N SER A 180 35.95 8.69 1.63
CA SER A 180 36.63 7.82 2.60
C SER A 180 37.63 6.88 1.92
N GLY A 181 37.26 6.28 0.78
CA GLY A 181 38.16 5.46 -0.03
C GLY A 181 39.35 6.24 -0.58
N MET A 182 39.12 7.48 -1.02
CA MET A 182 40.17 8.38 -1.50
C MET A 182 41.12 8.85 -0.39
N ILE A 183 40.60 9.18 0.80
CA ILE A 183 41.43 9.54 1.96
C ILE A 183 42.24 8.33 2.44
N GLY A 184 41.65 7.14 2.46
CA GLY A 184 42.37 5.91 2.83
C GLY A 184 43.53 5.60 1.90
N THR A 185 43.33 5.78 0.58
CA THR A 185 44.39 5.60 -0.42
C THR A 185 45.45 6.69 -0.35
N SER A 186 45.08 7.95 -0.09
CA SER A 186 46.06 9.05 0.03
C SER A 186 46.96 8.92 1.27
N VAL A 187 46.39 8.54 2.42
CA VAL A 187 47.15 8.29 3.66
C VAL A 187 48.08 7.09 3.49
N TYR A 188 47.62 6.02 2.84
CA TYR A 188 48.45 4.86 2.56
C TYR A 188 49.62 5.18 1.62
N LEU A 189 49.41 6.03 0.61
CA LEU A 189 50.46 6.48 -0.29
C LEU A 189 51.47 7.41 0.40
N ALA A 190 50.99 8.34 1.23
CA ALA A 190 51.85 9.24 1.99
C ALA A 190 52.75 8.47 2.98
N ALA A 191 52.25 7.39 3.58
CA ALA A 191 53.01 6.56 4.51
C ALA A 191 54.17 5.79 3.85
N GLN A 192 54.17 5.59 2.53
CA GLN A 192 55.24 4.85 1.83
C GLN A 192 56.42 5.72 1.39
N GLY A 193 56.38 7.04 1.55
CA GLY A 193 57.52 7.94 1.28
C GLY A 193 58.06 7.91 -0.16
N GLY A 194 57.36 7.26 -1.10
CA GLY A 194 57.80 7.03 -2.47
C GLY A 194 57.23 8.08 -3.44
N THR A 195 58.07 8.56 -4.36
CA THR A 195 57.66 9.41 -5.47
C THR A 195 56.59 8.71 -6.31
N LEU A 196 55.50 9.44 -6.61
CA LEU A 196 54.28 8.94 -7.27
C LEU A 196 54.58 8.40 -8.69
N GLN A 197 54.89 7.11 -8.81
CA GLN A 197 54.88 6.42 -10.09
C GLN A 197 53.43 6.03 -10.44
N TRP A 198 52.82 6.79 -11.35
CA TRP A 198 51.45 6.60 -11.84
C TRP A 198 51.15 5.17 -12.35
N GLY A 199 52.16 4.44 -12.84
CA GLY A 199 52.03 3.04 -13.25
C GLY A 199 51.69 2.07 -12.10
N ALA A 200 52.18 2.33 -10.89
CA ALA A 200 51.86 1.53 -9.71
C ALA A 200 50.47 1.85 -9.13
N VAL A 201 49.99 3.08 -9.34
CA VAL A 201 48.65 3.52 -8.92
C VAL A 201 47.58 2.84 -9.79
N GLY A 202 47.82 2.73 -11.10
CA GLY A 202 46.90 2.06 -12.03
C GLY A 202 46.65 0.58 -11.70
N SER A 203 47.71 -0.18 -11.37
CA SER A 203 47.55 -1.60 -11.01
C SER A 203 46.87 -1.79 -9.64
N LYS A 204 47.09 -0.87 -8.70
CA LYS A 204 46.41 -0.89 -7.39
C LYS A 204 44.94 -0.45 -7.49
N LEU A 205 44.59 0.49 -8.36
CA LEU A 205 43.21 0.87 -8.67
C LEU A 205 42.44 -0.29 -9.33
N LEU A 206 43.08 -1.03 -10.24
CA LEU A 206 42.51 -2.25 -10.82
C LEU A 206 42.24 -3.32 -9.76
N SER A 207 43.03 -3.36 -8.69
CA SER A 207 42.80 -4.25 -7.54
C SER A 207 41.66 -3.81 -6.61
N ILE A 208 41.09 -2.61 -6.81
CA ILE A 208 39.90 -2.10 -6.12
C ILE A 208 38.67 -2.17 -7.05
N ALA A 209 38.86 -2.28 -8.37
CA ALA A 209 37.78 -2.35 -9.35
C ALA A 209 36.78 -3.50 -9.09
N TRP A 210 37.18 -4.60 -8.43
CA TRP A 210 36.25 -5.68 -8.05
C TRP A 210 35.31 -5.32 -6.89
N VAL A 211 35.61 -4.26 -6.13
CA VAL A 211 34.75 -3.73 -5.06
C VAL A 211 33.60 -2.88 -5.64
N VAL A 212 33.79 -2.29 -6.82
CA VAL A 212 32.78 -1.46 -7.48
C VAL A 212 31.48 -2.24 -7.78
N PRO A 213 31.51 -3.47 -8.34
CA PRO A 213 30.31 -4.29 -8.49
C PRO A 213 29.62 -4.60 -7.15
N ILE A 214 30.37 -4.82 -6.07
CA ILE A 214 29.80 -5.09 -4.75
C ILE A 214 29.12 -3.84 -4.19
N LEU A 215 29.74 -2.67 -4.35
CA LEU A 215 29.14 -1.39 -3.98
C LEU A 215 27.89 -1.07 -4.82
N VAL A 216 27.90 -1.36 -6.13
CA VAL A 216 26.73 -1.18 -7.00
C VAL A 216 25.60 -2.15 -6.61
N ILE A 217 25.92 -3.41 -6.36
CA ILE A 217 24.95 -4.43 -5.90
C ILE A 217 24.41 -4.09 -4.50
N ALA A 218 25.18 -3.40 -3.65
CA ALA A 218 24.72 -2.90 -2.35
C ALA A 218 23.92 -1.58 -2.48
N ALA A 219 24.29 -0.72 -3.40
CA ALA A 219 23.64 0.57 -3.64
C ALA A 219 22.25 0.42 -4.27
N ILE A 220 22.04 -0.59 -5.13
CA ILE A 220 20.73 -0.86 -5.75
C ILE A 220 19.64 -1.15 -4.71
N PRO A 221 19.78 -2.12 -3.77
CA PRO A 221 18.80 -2.34 -2.74
C PRO A 221 18.70 -1.15 -1.79
N MET A 222 19.80 -0.44 -1.49
CA MET A 222 19.75 0.78 -0.67
C MET A 222 18.95 1.91 -1.33
N TYR A 223 19.07 2.08 -2.64
CA TYR A 223 18.27 3.01 -3.45
C TYR A 223 16.80 2.58 -3.54
N MET A 224 16.53 1.26 -3.64
CA MET A 224 15.16 0.74 -3.58
C MET A 224 14.53 0.89 -2.18
N ILE A 225 15.32 0.79 -1.10
CA ILE A 225 14.89 1.09 0.28
C ILE A 225 14.56 2.58 0.40
N ALA A 226 15.43 3.46 -0.10
CA ALA A 226 15.22 4.90 -0.08
C ALA A 226 13.92 5.30 -0.83
N ASN A 227 13.66 4.71 -2.00
CA ASN A 227 12.40 4.95 -2.74
C ASN A 227 11.17 4.34 -2.04
N LYS A 228 11.31 3.22 -1.31
CA LYS A 228 10.18 2.63 -0.56
C LYS A 228 9.86 3.34 0.75
N LEU A 229 10.83 4.03 1.36
CA LEU A 229 10.58 4.93 2.51
C LEU A 229 9.71 6.13 2.10
N VAL A 230 9.76 6.57 0.85
CA VAL A 230 8.85 7.59 0.31
C VAL A 230 7.46 7.01 -0.01
N GLY A 231 7.39 5.77 -0.49
CA GLY A 231 6.12 5.06 -0.70
C GLY A 231 5.41 4.58 0.58
N TRP A 232 6.07 4.64 1.74
CA TRP A 232 5.45 4.36 3.06
C TRP A 232 4.71 5.57 3.63
N THR A 233 4.97 6.79 3.14
CA THR A 233 4.13 7.95 3.48
C THR A 233 2.97 8.15 2.52
N PHE A 234 3.05 7.67 1.27
CA PHE A 234 1.88 7.56 0.41
C PHE A 234 2.04 6.36 -0.54
N PRO A 235 1.26 5.27 -0.41
CA PRO A 235 1.15 4.32 -1.50
C PRO A 235 0.59 5.06 -2.73
N ASP A 236 1.36 5.07 -3.82
CA ASP A 236 0.84 5.30 -5.17
C ASP A 236 -0.13 4.15 -5.45
N PHE A 237 -1.37 4.33 -5.05
CA PHE A 237 -2.48 3.59 -5.61
C PHE A 237 -2.51 3.97 -7.08
N ALA A 238 -1.95 3.10 -7.93
CA ALA A 238 -2.50 2.96 -9.27
C ALA A 238 -4.00 2.77 -9.04
N SER A 239 -4.76 3.82 -9.33
CA SER A 239 -6.20 3.88 -9.23
C SER A 239 -6.74 2.80 -10.16
N GLN A 240 -6.82 1.58 -9.64
CA GLN A 240 -7.82 0.66 -10.11
C GLN A 240 -9.13 1.38 -9.82
N THR A 241 -9.67 2.03 -10.84
CA THR A 241 -11.09 2.33 -10.96
C THR A 241 -11.81 0.99 -10.96
N VAL A 242 -11.79 0.31 -9.83
CA VAL A 242 -12.85 -0.62 -9.49
C VAL A 242 -14.08 0.26 -9.49
N THR A 243 -14.97 0.02 -10.44
CA THR A 243 -16.34 0.52 -10.40
C THR A 243 -17.00 -0.13 -9.19
N VAL A 244 -16.64 0.36 -8.00
CA VAL A 244 -17.36 0.08 -6.77
C VAL A 244 -18.71 0.71 -7.04
N GLY A 245 -19.77 -0.11 -7.13
CA GLY A 245 -21.13 0.40 -7.06
C GLY A 245 -21.15 1.33 -5.87
N ILE A 246 -21.29 2.63 -6.15
CA ILE A 246 -21.19 3.69 -5.17
C ILE A 246 -22.43 3.48 -4.31
N LEU A 247 -22.30 2.69 -3.25
CA LEU A 247 -23.06 2.95 -2.04
C LEU A 247 -22.50 4.30 -1.61
N THR A 248 -23.12 5.35 -2.14
CA THR A 248 -22.86 6.72 -1.76
C THR A 248 -23.03 6.72 -0.26
N LEU A 249 -21.93 6.92 0.46
CA LEU A 249 -21.91 7.25 1.88
C LEU A 249 -22.53 8.65 2.12
N GLU A 250 -23.43 9.07 1.24
CA GLU A 250 -24.09 10.36 1.15
C GLU A 250 -25.37 10.40 1.99
N ASP A 251 -25.77 9.24 2.54
CA ASP A 251 -26.79 9.12 3.59
C ASP A 251 -26.17 8.94 4.99
N VAL A 252 -24.91 9.38 5.16
CA VAL A 252 -24.37 9.63 6.51
C VAL A 252 -24.95 10.97 6.93
N ASP A 253 -26.02 10.93 7.71
CA ASP A 253 -26.65 12.09 8.37
C ASP A 253 -25.60 13.15 8.73
N HIS A 254 -25.48 14.20 7.91
CA HIS A 254 -24.61 15.34 8.18
C HIS A 254 -25.21 16.26 9.24
N HIS A 255 -26.38 15.91 9.77
CA HIS A 255 -27.01 16.62 10.86
C HIS A 255 -26.35 16.19 12.18
N ALA A 256 -25.33 16.96 12.59
CA ALA A 256 -24.86 16.95 13.96
C ALA A 256 -26.08 17.05 14.88
N THR A 257 -26.36 15.98 15.61
CA THR A 257 -27.59 15.89 16.39
C THR A 257 -27.25 16.40 17.78
N THR A 258 -27.79 17.56 18.14
CA THR A 258 -27.71 18.08 19.50
C THR A 258 -28.68 17.26 20.36
N GLY A 259 -28.22 16.17 20.98
CA GLY A 259 -29.12 15.25 21.70
C GLY A 259 -28.46 14.02 22.30
N ASP A 260 -29.30 13.11 22.79
CA ASP A 260 -28.90 11.84 23.40
C ASP A 260 -28.15 10.94 22.39
N LEU A 261 -27.23 10.11 22.92
CA LEU A 261 -26.49 9.15 22.10
C LEU A 261 -27.47 8.14 21.46
N PRO A 262 -27.36 7.86 20.16
CA PRO A 262 -28.20 6.85 19.51
C PRO A 262 -28.12 5.50 20.22
N ASP A 263 -29.25 4.77 20.28
CA ASP A 263 -29.35 3.47 20.98
C ASP A 263 -28.27 2.47 20.55
N TRP A 264 -27.90 2.48 19.26
CA TRP A 264 -26.89 1.57 18.72
C TRP A 264 -25.47 1.84 19.25
N VAL A 265 -25.19 3.06 19.73
CA VAL A 265 -23.90 3.40 20.37
C VAL A 265 -23.81 2.76 21.75
N GLN A 266 -24.94 2.64 22.45
CA GLN A 266 -25.03 2.04 23.78
C GLN A 266 -25.21 0.52 23.75
N ALA A 267 -25.55 -0.04 22.58
CA ALA A 267 -25.74 -1.47 22.41
C ALA A 267 -24.45 -2.23 22.77
N PRO A 268 -24.54 -3.33 23.54
CA PRO A 268 -23.38 -4.14 23.87
C PRO A 268 -22.72 -4.70 22.60
N GLN A 269 -21.40 -4.92 22.65
CA GLN A 269 -20.69 -5.53 21.54
C GLN A 269 -21.32 -6.87 21.18
N GLN A 270 -21.86 -6.97 19.96
CA GLN A 270 -22.47 -8.20 19.48
C GLN A 270 -21.39 -9.05 18.80
N ASN A 271 -21.24 -10.28 19.28
CA ASN A 271 -20.35 -11.27 18.69
C ASN A 271 -21.17 -12.52 18.34
N ASP A 272 -21.52 -12.66 17.06
CA ASP A 272 -22.29 -13.77 16.51
C ASP A 272 -21.37 -14.91 16.02
N GLY A 273 -20.15 -14.99 16.54
CA GLY A 273 -19.11 -15.96 16.17
C GLY A 273 -18.47 -15.70 14.80
N GLN A 274 -19.25 -15.32 13.78
CA GLN A 274 -18.73 -14.94 12.46
C GLN A 274 -18.70 -13.43 12.23
N THR A 275 -19.65 -12.71 12.81
CA THR A 275 -19.74 -11.26 12.70
C THR A 275 -19.55 -10.65 14.07
N ARG A 276 -18.59 -9.73 14.18
CA ARG A 276 -18.38 -8.93 15.38
C ARG A 276 -18.67 -7.48 15.08
N VAL A 277 -19.60 -6.90 15.82
CA VAL A 277 -19.99 -5.49 15.68
C VAL A 277 -19.39 -4.75 16.85
N VAL A 278 -18.48 -3.81 16.55
CA VAL A 278 -17.78 -3.01 17.55
C VAL A 278 -18.08 -1.54 17.31
N VAL A 279 -18.51 -0.84 18.35
CA VAL A 279 -18.63 0.62 18.32
C VAL A 279 -17.29 1.22 18.71
N VAL A 280 -16.74 2.07 17.85
CA VAL A 280 -15.54 2.87 18.13
C VAL A 280 -15.95 4.33 18.30
N SER A 281 -15.23 5.06 19.15
CA SER A 281 -15.47 6.48 19.40
C SER A 281 -14.17 7.25 19.39
N SER A 282 -14.17 8.46 18.84
CA SER A 282 -13.06 9.39 19.07
C SER A 282 -13.02 9.81 20.53
N ASN A 283 -11.89 10.37 20.95
CA ASN A 283 -11.88 11.22 22.11
C ASN A 283 -12.66 12.50 21.81
N PHE A 284 -13.01 13.23 22.86
CA PHE A 284 -13.57 14.56 22.68
C PHE A 284 -12.51 15.48 22.08
N SER A 285 -12.84 16.16 20.99
CA SER A 285 -11.97 17.21 20.47
C SER A 285 -11.75 18.26 21.57
N PRO A 286 -10.61 18.98 21.58
CA PRO A 286 -10.51 20.20 22.39
C PRO A 286 -11.70 21.11 22.10
N ALA A 287 -12.11 21.93 23.08
CA ALA A 287 -13.15 22.93 22.83
C ALA A 287 -12.63 23.91 21.77
N VAL A 288 -13.42 24.09 20.70
CA VAL A 288 -13.01 24.86 19.54
C VAL A 288 -14.05 25.95 19.25
N ASP A 289 -13.58 27.13 18.86
CA ASP A 289 -14.43 28.23 18.39
C ASP A 289 -15.14 27.86 17.09
N ALA A 290 -16.24 28.55 16.78
CA ALA A 290 -17.05 28.26 15.59
C ALA A 290 -16.24 28.25 14.27
N SER A 291 -15.17 29.05 14.16
CA SER A 291 -14.31 29.15 12.99
C SER A 291 -13.44 27.92 12.71
N ASP A 292 -13.17 27.09 13.73
CA ASP A 292 -12.28 25.93 13.64
C ASP A 292 -13.04 24.58 13.70
N THR A 293 -14.37 24.62 13.53
CA THR A 293 -15.27 23.46 13.55
C THR A 293 -14.83 22.34 12.61
N ASP A 294 -14.51 22.66 11.35
CA ASP A 294 -14.09 21.67 10.35
C ASP A 294 -12.80 20.94 10.74
N ARG A 295 -11.89 21.66 11.41
CA ARG A 295 -10.66 21.08 11.94
C ARG A 295 -10.95 20.11 13.08
N ALA A 296 -11.85 20.47 14.00
CA ALA A 296 -12.25 19.60 15.10
C ALA A 296 -12.95 18.32 14.59
N ILE A 297 -13.85 18.46 13.62
CA ILE A 297 -14.56 17.33 12.99
C ILE A 297 -13.59 16.41 12.26
N SER A 298 -12.63 16.95 11.52
CA SER A 298 -11.62 16.14 10.83
C SER A 298 -10.67 15.42 11.78
N ILE A 299 -10.28 16.02 12.91
CA ILE A 299 -9.52 15.33 13.97
C ILE A 299 -10.33 14.17 14.54
N ALA A 300 -11.59 14.40 14.94
CA ALA A 300 -12.45 13.35 15.46
C ALA A 300 -12.71 12.23 14.42
N GLN A 301 -12.78 12.58 13.14
CA GLN A 301 -12.88 11.61 12.05
C GLN A 301 -11.64 10.74 11.95
N ASN A 302 -10.45 11.33 11.98
CA ASN A 302 -9.19 10.60 11.89
C ASN A 302 -8.99 9.67 13.10
N GLU A 303 -9.35 10.12 14.31
CA GLU A 303 -9.26 9.27 15.52
C GLU A 303 -10.19 8.05 15.43
N VAL A 304 -11.47 8.25 15.06
CA VAL A 304 -12.39 7.13 14.83
C VAL A 304 -11.85 6.15 13.79
N TYR A 305 -11.20 6.70 12.76
CA TYR A 305 -10.65 5.92 11.67
C TYR A 305 -9.46 5.05 12.10
N GLU A 306 -8.54 5.63 12.86
CA GLU A 306 -7.39 4.93 13.45
C GLU A 306 -7.85 3.82 14.40
N GLU A 307 -8.82 4.11 15.27
CA GLU A 307 -9.42 3.12 16.17
C GLU A 307 -10.14 2.00 15.40
N ALA A 308 -10.91 2.33 14.35
CA ALA A 308 -11.52 1.34 13.48
C ALA A 308 -10.47 0.43 12.82
N ALA A 309 -9.39 1.02 12.30
CA ALA A 309 -8.28 0.28 11.74
C ALA A 309 -7.62 -0.63 12.80
N GLN A 310 -7.44 -0.16 14.02
CA GLN A 310 -6.89 -0.96 15.12
C GLN A 310 -7.80 -2.14 15.48
N GLN A 311 -9.12 -1.96 15.53
CA GLN A 311 -10.07 -3.05 15.76
C GLN A 311 -10.05 -4.08 14.63
N ILE A 312 -9.99 -3.63 13.37
CA ILE A 312 -9.83 -4.53 12.22
C ILE A 312 -8.52 -5.30 12.30
N ARG A 313 -7.42 -4.63 12.69
CA ARG A 313 -6.10 -5.24 12.86
C ARG A 313 -6.10 -6.28 13.97
N ALA A 314 -6.75 -6.00 15.11
CA ALA A 314 -6.92 -6.94 16.20
C ALA A 314 -7.73 -8.18 15.78
N TYR A 315 -8.89 -7.97 15.14
CA TYR A 315 -9.73 -9.07 14.64
C TYR A 315 -9.05 -9.93 13.58
N PHE A 316 -8.24 -9.33 12.71
CA PHE A 316 -7.44 -10.08 11.75
C PHE A 316 -6.27 -10.80 12.44
N GLY A 317 -5.68 -10.16 13.45
CA GLY A 317 -4.62 -10.65 14.33
C GLY A 317 -4.94 -11.96 15.06
N GLU A 318 -6.21 -12.15 15.43
CA GLU A 318 -6.70 -13.38 16.08
C GLU A 318 -6.50 -14.62 15.21
N THR A 319 -6.56 -14.48 13.87
CA THR A 319 -6.42 -15.61 12.93
C THR A 319 -5.05 -15.66 12.27
N TYR A 320 -4.46 -14.50 11.98
CA TYR A 320 -3.18 -14.38 11.31
C TYR A 320 -2.24 -13.55 12.18
N PRO A 321 -1.00 -13.97 12.44
CA PRO A 321 -0.05 -13.15 13.18
C PRO A 321 0.30 -11.90 12.36
N VAL A 322 -0.29 -10.76 12.72
CA VAL A 322 -0.04 -9.46 12.08
C VAL A 322 1.11 -8.77 12.78
N GLN A 323 2.05 -8.23 12.01
CA GLN A 323 3.01 -7.26 12.53
C GLN A 323 2.27 -5.95 12.84
N ASN A 324 2.54 -5.35 14.00
CA ASN A 324 1.79 -4.18 14.52
C ASN A 324 1.70 -2.99 13.54
N ASN A 325 2.66 -2.85 12.62
CA ASN A 325 2.79 -1.68 11.75
C ASN A 325 2.26 -1.89 10.31
N TRP A 326 1.50 -2.95 10.05
CA TRP A 326 0.98 -3.18 8.69
C TRP A 326 -0.18 -2.22 8.36
N PRO A 327 -0.05 -1.30 7.37
CA PRO A 327 -1.09 -0.33 7.04
C PRO A 327 -2.30 -1.03 6.41
N ILE A 328 -3.49 -0.74 6.94
CA ILE A 328 -4.75 -1.24 6.39
C ILE A 328 -5.22 -0.21 5.36
N PRO A 329 -5.47 -0.60 4.10
CA PRO A 329 -5.85 0.37 3.09
C PRO A 329 -7.24 0.94 3.36
N ASP A 330 -7.35 2.21 2.98
CA ASP A 330 -8.38 3.04 3.53
C ASP A 330 -9.80 2.60 3.20
N GLU A 331 -9.96 2.11 1.98
CA GLU A 331 -11.22 1.62 1.44
C GLU A 331 -11.80 0.48 2.27
N ILE A 332 -10.94 -0.34 2.87
CA ILE A 332 -11.37 -1.49 3.67
C ILE A 332 -11.88 -1.02 5.03
N VAL A 333 -11.21 -0.05 5.64
CA VAL A 333 -11.68 0.56 6.90
C VAL A 333 -13.02 1.27 6.64
N ARG A 334 -13.11 2.11 5.60
CA ARG A 334 -14.36 2.82 5.25
C ARG A 334 -15.52 1.87 4.98
N ARG A 335 -15.26 0.74 4.30
CA ARG A 335 -16.29 -0.26 4.02
C ARG A 335 -16.67 -1.10 5.24
N ALA A 336 -15.75 -1.27 6.18
CA ALA A 336 -16.02 -1.93 7.45
C ALA A 336 -16.84 -1.04 8.39
N MET A 337 -16.69 0.28 8.28
CA MET A 337 -17.55 1.25 8.96
C MET A 337 -18.93 1.23 8.31
N GLY A 338 -19.94 0.87 9.11
CA GLY A 338 -21.35 0.95 8.74
C GLY A 338 -21.90 2.33 9.11
N LYS A 339 -22.61 2.38 10.23
CA LYS A 339 -23.22 3.62 10.74
C LYS A 339 -22.17 4.53 11.34
N VAL A 340 -22.27 5.83 11.08
CA VAL A 340 -21.40 6.85 11.63
C VAL A 340 -22.27 7.99 12.15
N HIS A 341 -21.96 8.50 13.34
CA HIS A 341 -22.71 9.58 13.97
C HIS A 341 -21.77 10.58 14.62
N LEU A 342 -22.09 11.87 14.48
CA LEU A 342 -21.36 12.98 15.07
C LEU A 342 -22.18 13.57 16.20
N LEU A 343 -21.66 13.47 17.42
CA LEU A 343 -22.22 14.11 18.60
C LEU A 343 -21.56 15.48 18.78
N GLU A 344 -22.38 16.50 18.87
CA GLU A 344 -21.98 17.85 19.21
C GLU A 344 -22.46 18.17 20.63
N LYS A 345 -21.54 18.64 21.48
CA LYS A 345 -21.86 19.03 22.85
C LYS A 345 -21.33 20.43 23.12
N ASP A 346 -22.22 21.31 23.58
CA ASP A 346 -21.84 22.61 24.11
C ASP A 346 -21.17 22.43 25.48
N VAL A 347 -20.03 23.10 25.67
CA VAL A 347 -19.29 23.11 26.94
C VAL A 347 -19.60 24.40 27.68
N ASP A 348 -19.79 24.30 29.00
CA ASP A 348 -19.95 25.44 29.91
C ASP A 348 -18.70 26.36 29.80
N GLY A 349 -18.83 27.42 29.01
CA GLY A 349 -17.68 28.25 28.59
C GLY A 349 -17.73 28.77 27.16
N GLY A 350 -18.74 28.39 26.36
CA GLY A 350 -19.01 28.98 25.05
C GLY A 350 -18.29 28.33 23.87
N GLY A 351 -17.73 27.13 24.06
CA GLY A 351 -17.11 26.33 23.00
C GLY A 351 -17.91 25.07 22.68
N LYS A 352 -17.74 24.55 21.46
CA LYS A 352 -18.33 23.29 21.01
C LYS A 352 -17.27 22.20 21.00
N VAL A 353 -17.68 21.01 21.42
CA VAL A 353 -16.85 19.81 21.40
C VAL A 353 -17.53 18.78 20.51
N TYR A 354 -16.74 18.15 19.64
CA TYR A 354 -17.19 17.14 18.70
C TYR A 354 -16.67 15.78 19.11
N ARG A 355 -17.55 14.78 19.06
CA ARG A 355 -17.19 13.38 19.24
C ARG A 355 -17.84 12.54 18.16
N ARG A 356 -17.06 11.72 17.48
CA ARG A 356 -17.57 10.88 16.41
C ARG A 356 -17.65 9.43 16.89
N PHE A 357 -18.73 8.76 16.52
CA PHE A 357 -18.96 7.35 16.77
C PHE A 357 -19.08 6.63 15.43
N ALA A 358 -18.50 5.44 15.33
CA ALA A 358 -18.70 4.57 14.17
C ALA A 358 -18.93 3.13 14.60
N GLN A 359 -19.87 2.49 13.93
CA GLN A 359 -20.11 1.06 14.05
C GLN A 359 -19.23 0.33 13.03
N VAL A 360 -18.28 -0.48 13.50
CA VAL A 360 -17.39 -1.29 12.67
C VAL A 360 -17.93 -2.72 12.62
N ASN A 361 -18.33 -3.14 11.43
CA ASN A 361 -18.89 -4.47 11.16
C ASN A 361 -17.78 -5.41 10.70
N LEU A 362 -17.20 -6.18 11.63
CA LEU A 362 -16.12 -7.13 11.35
C LEU A 362 -16.71 -8.44 10.82
N THR A 363 -16.88 -8.51 9.50
CA THR A 363 -17.40 -9.69 8.79
C THR A 363 -16.27 -10.56 8.22
N PRO A 364 -16.51 -11.86 7.92
CA PRO A 364 -15.53 -12.71 7.25
C PRO A 364 -15.12 -12.18 5.87
N GLY A 365 -16.01 -11.43 5.20
CA GLY A 365 -15.74 -10.79 3.90
C GLY A 365 -14.62 -9.75 3.96
N ILE A 366 -14.50 -8.98 5.05
CA ILE A 366 -13.38 -8.05 5.25
C ILE A 366 -12.07 -8.83 5.34
N ARG A 367 -12.05 -9.91 6.14
CA ARG A 367 -10.87 -10.77 6.30
C ARG A 367 -10.40 -11.35 4.96
N GLN A 368 -11.30 -11.82 4.12
CA GLN A 368 -10.96 -12.35 2.79
C GLN A 368 -10.34 -11.29 1.87
N ARG A 369 -10.81 -10.04 1.93
CA ARG A 369 -10.25 -8.91 1.17
C ARG A 369 -8.90 -8.44 1.71
N LEU A 370 -8.72 -8.53 3.02
CA LEU A 370 -7.51 -8.13 3.71
C LEU A 370 -6.35 -9.11 3.49
N LEU A 371 -6.67 -10.40 3.38
CA LEU A 371 -5.70 -11.49 3.24
C LEU A 371 -4.67 -11.32 2.10
N PRO A 372 -5.05 -11.02 0.83
CA PRO A 372 -4.07 -10.87 -0.24
C PRO A 372 -3.11 -9.69 0.01
N GLN A 373 -3.59 -8.59 0.57
CA GLN A 373 -2.76 -7.41 0.86
C GLN A 373 -1.78 -7.70 2.00
N TRP A 374 -2.26 -8.35 3.06
CA TRP A 374 -1.41 -8.79 4.15
C TRP A 374 -0.34 -9.79 3.68
N LYS A 375 -0.70 -10.75 2.81
CA LYS A 375 0.26 -11.72 2.24
C LYS A 375 1.35 -11.01 1.45
N THR A 376 0.99 -10.04 0.62
CA THR A 376 1.95 -9.24 -0.16
C THR A 376 2.89 -8.46 0.75
N ALA A 377 2.35 -7.76 1.75
CA ALA A 377 3.15 -6.99 2.71
C ALA A 377 4.10 -7.89 3.53
N THR A 378 3.59 -9.02 4.04
CA THR A 378 4.38 -9.98 4.81
C THR A 378 5.49 -10.62 3.96
N THR A 379 5.19 -10.97 2.71
CA THR A 379 6.18 -11.55 1.79
C THR A 379 7.27 -10.53 1.48
N GLN A 380 6.88 -9.28 1.25
CA GLN A 380 7.82 -8.18 1.01
C GLN A 380 8.72 -7.93 2.24
N ASN A 381 8.18 -7.90 3.45
CA ASN A 381 8.96 -7.72 4.67
C ASN A 381 9.95 -8.87 4.86
N ARG A 382 9.52 -10.12 4.68
CA ARG A 382 10.41 -11.30 4.75
C ARG A 382 11.53 -11.23 3.72
N LEU A 383 11.21 -10.83 2.48
CA LEU A 383 12.22 -10.67 1.43
C LEU A 383 13.23 -9.59 1.81
N TRP A 384 12.78 -8.45 2.35
CA TRP A 384 13.67 -7.40 2.84
C TRP A 384 14.55 -7.87 3.99
N THR A 385 14.01 -8.58 4.97
CA THR A 385 14.79 -9.14 6.08
C THR A 385 15.84 -10.13 5.57
N LEU A 386 15.51 -10.98 4.60
CA LEU A 386 16.47 -11.91 3.98
C LEU A 386 17.55 -11.17 3.19
N CYS A 387 17.18 -10.17 2.39
CA CYS A 387 18.14 -9.34 1.66
C CYS A 387 19.06 -8.57 2.61
N ALA A 388 18.52 -7.99 3.69
CA ALA A 388 19.31 -7.31 4.71
C ALA A 388 20.27 -8.27 5.43
N GLY A 389 19.79 -9.46 5.81
CA GLY A 389 20.62 -10.49 6.43
C GLY A 389 21.75 -10.97 5.53
N LEU A 390 21.47 -11.21 4.24
CA LEU A 390 22.48 -11.58 3.24
C LEU A 390 23.47 -10.44 2.97
N GLY A 391 22.99 -9.19 2.90
CA GLY A 391 23.84 -8.00 2.76
C GLY A 391 24.79 -7.84 3.94
N LEU A 392 24.29 -7.99 5.17
CA LEU A 392 25.10 -7.95 6.39
C LEU A 392 26.15 -9.07 6.41
N LEU A 393 25.75 -10.29 6.05
CA LEU A 393 26.67 -11.43 5.96
C LEU A 393 27.79 -11.18 4.94
N THR A 394 27.43 -10.65 3.77
CA THR A 394 28.39 -10.31 2.72
C THR A 394 29.36 -9.23 3.17
N LEU A 395 28.87 -8.22 3.89
CA LEU A 395 29.68 -7.15 4.46
C LEU A 395 30.64 -7.68 5.54
N LEU A 396 30.19 -8.59 6.40
CA LEU A 396 31.04 -9.24 7.41
C LEU A 396 32.17 -10.05 6.77
N LEU A 397 31.86 -10.83 5.73
CA LEU A 397 32.85 -11.60 4.98
C LEU A 397 33.84 -10.69 4.25
N GLY A 398 33.36 -9.63 3.61
CA GLY A 398 34.18 -8.61 2.95
C GLY A 398 35.13 -7.91 3.93
N THR A 399 34.63 -7.52 5.10
CA THR A 399 35.42 -6.89 6.17
C THR A 399 36.49 -7.84 6.70
N THR A 400 36.13 -9.11 6.92
CA THR A 400 37.07 -10.15 7.39
C THR A 400 38.16 -10.42 6.35
N ALA A 401 37.80 -10.53 5.07
CA ALA A 401 38.77 -10.71 3.98
C ALA A 401 39.70 -9.49 3.85
N GLY A 402 39.15 -8.27 3.95
CA GLY A 402 39.92 -7.03 3.97
C GLY A 402 40.89 -6.97 5.15
N TYR A 403 40.43 -7.34 6.34
CA TYR A 403 41.25 -7.44 7.55
C TYR A 403 42.44 -8.39 7.36
N LEU A 404 42.19 -9.61 6.88
CA LEU A 404 43.25 -10.61 6.67
C LEU A 404 44.27 -10.17 5.62
N ARG A 405 43.83 -9.44 4.58
CA ARG A 405 44.73 -8.89 3.56
C ARG A 405 45.60 -7.77 4.11
N LEU A 406 45.03 -6.87 4.91
CA LEU A 406 45.75 -5.78 5.57
C LEU A 406 46.74 -6.31 6.63
N ASP A 407 46.36 -7.34 7.39
CA ASP A 407 47.26 -7.97 8.38
C ASP A 407 48.51 -8.54 7.69
N ARG A 408 48.33 -9.25 6.57
CA ARG A 408 49.43 -9.78 5.76
C ARG A 408 50.32 -8.71 5.15
N MET A 409 49.77 -7.56 4.76
CA MET A 409 50.54 -6.47 4.17
C MET A 409 51.33 -5.66 5.21
N THR A 410 50.94 -5.73 6.48
CA THR A 410 51.53 -4.94 7.56
C THR A 410 52.38 -5.77 8.52
N ASP A 411 52.60 -7.06 8.22
CA ASP A 411 53.24 -8.04 9.10
C ASP A 411 52.71 -7.98 10.56
N GLY A 412 51.43 -7.64 10.71
CA GLY A 412 50.77 -7.55 12.01
C GLY A 412 51.06 -6.29 12.85
N ALA A 413 51.80 -5.30 12.33
CA ALA A 413 52.14 -4.07 13.08
C ALA A 413 50.90 -3.29 13.58
N TYR A 414 49.74 -3.45 12.95
CA TYR A 414 48.52 -2.69 13.25
C TYR A 414 47.33 -3.53 13.75
N ARG A 415 47.57 -4.76 14.25
CA ARG A 415 46.51 -5.69 14.66
C ARG A 415 45.47 -5.10 15.63
N GLY A 416 45.89 -4.25 16.57
CA GLY A 416 44.99 -3.62 17.55
C GLY A 416 44.03 -2.61 16.92
N ARG A 417 44.54 -1.72 16.05
CA ARG A 417 43.73 -0.64 15.43
C ARG A 417 42.76 -1.19 14.40
N LEU A 418 43.16 -2.21 13.65
CA LEU A 418 42.30 -2.88 12.66
C LEU A 418 41.10 -3.59 13.30
N LYS A 419 41.26 -4.17 14.50
CA LYS A 419 40.15 -4.79 15.24
C LYS A 419 39.11 -3.77 15.69
N LEU A 420 39.53 -2.59 16.13
CA LEU A 420 38.62 -1.51 16.52
C LEU A 420 37.84 -0.96 15.32
N ALA A 421 38.51 -0.83 14.17
CA ALA A 421 37.87 -0.36 12.93
C ALA A 421 36.84 -1.37 12.38
N SER A 422 37.15 -2.68 12.39
CA SER A 422 36.16 -3.67 11.96
C SER A 422 34.98 -3.74 12.92
N LEU A 423 35.23 -3.68 14.23
CA LEU A 423 34.17 -3.65 15.23
C LEU A 423 33.27 -2.41 15.06
N SER A 424 33.85 -1.22 14.82
CA SER A 424 33.05 0.00 14.65
C SER A 424 32.15 -0.05 13.41
N VAL A 425 32.65 -0.59 12.29
CA VAL A 425 31.86 -0.79 11.07
C VAL A 425 30.73 -1.78 11.30
N ILE A 426 31.01 -2.92 11.95
CA ILE A 426 30.00 -3.94 12.23
C ILE A 426 28.92 -3.37 13.16
N THR A 427 29.33 -2.68 14.23
CA THR A 427 28.40 -2.05 15.18
C THR A 427 27.55 -0.97 14.50
N ALA A 428 28.15 -0.14 13.65
CA ALA A 428 27.41 0.89 12.91
C ALA A 428 26.36 0.27 11.99
N VAL A 429 26.71 -0.78 11.23
CA VAL A 429 25.77 -1.47 10.35
C VAL A 429 24.69 -2.21 11.14
N ALA A 430 25.04 -2.82 12.27
CA ALA A 430 24.08 -3.49 13.15
C ALA A 430 23.06 -2.50 13.75
N LEU A 431 23.51 -1.32 14.19
CA LEU A 431 22.64 -0.25 14.68
C LEU A 431 21.66 0.22 13.60
N VAL A 432 22.18 0.53 12.42
CA VAL A 432 21.35 0.97 11.28
C VAL A 432 20.33 -0.11 10.92
N THR A 433 20.75 -1.37 10.84
CA THR A 433 19.84 -2.49 10.52
C THR A 433 18.78 -2.69 11.60
N GLY A 434 19.14 -2.55 12.89
CA GLY A 434 18.20 -2.65 14.00
C GLY A 434 17.07 -1.63 13.93
N MET A 435 17.37 -0.39 13.55
CA MET A 435 16.36 0.69 13.40
C MET A 435 15.36 0.44 12.26
N PHE A 436 15.68 -0.44 11.30
CA PHE A 436 14.76 -0.79 10.20
C PHE A 436 13.90 -2.02 10.49
N VAL A 437 14.25 -2.83 11.49
CA VAL A 437 13.54 -4.06 11.83
C VAL A 437 12.51 -3.84 12.95
N SER A 438 12.72 -2.84 13.80
CA SER A 438 11.74 -2.34 14.78
C SER A 438 10.66 -1.51 14.11
#